data_AF-A0A1A6HAH2-F1
#
_entry.id   AF-A0A1A6HAH2-F1
#
_cell.length_a   1.000
_cell.length_b   1.000
_cell.length_c   1.000
_cell.angle_alpha   90.00
_cell.angle_beta   90.00
_cell.angle_gamma   90.00
#
_symmetry.space_group_name_H-M   'P 1'
#
loop_
_entity.id
_entity.type
_entity.pdbx_description
1 polymer ?
#
loop_
_entity_poly.entity_id
_entity_poly.type
_entity_poly.pdbx_seq_one_letter_code
_entity_poly.pdbx_strand_id
1 'polypeptide(L)' 'MMGHAEQLGLIPRLCCALFKRISLEQNESQTFKVEVSYMEIYNEKVRDLLDPK' A
#
# COMPACT_ATOMS: atom_id res chain seq x y z
N MET A 1 -1.75 11.76 -5.45
CA MET A 1 -1.23 10.39 -5.20
C MET A 1 -2.35 9.35 -5.06
N MET A 2 -3.37 9.55 -4.21
CA MET A 2 -4.48 8.59 -4.03
C MET A 2 -5.53 8.61 -5.16
N GLY A 3 -5.85 9.78 -5.72
CA GLY A 3 -6.89 9.92 -6.76
C GLY A 3 -8.30 9.99 -6.17
N HIS A 4 -9.32 9.82 -7.02
CA HIS A 4 -10.74 9.77 -6.66
C HIS A 4 -11.33 8.39 -6.95
N ALA A 5 -12.53 8.11 -6.46
CA ALA A 5 -13.19 6.81 -6.66
C ALA A 5 -13.37 6.45 -8.15
N GLU A 6 -13.70 7.43 -8.99
CA GLU A 6 -13.88 7.27 -10.45
C GLU A 6 -12.54 7.21 -11.20
N GLN A 7 -11.49 7.81 -10.63
CA GLN A 7 -10.16 7.85 -11.22
C GLN A 7 -9.09 7.59 -10.16
N LEU A 8 -8.80 6.31 -9.96
CA LEU A 8 -7.77 5.85 -9.03
C LEU A 8 -6.41 6.48 -9.35
N GLY A 9 -5.70 6.91 -8.32
CA GLY A 9 -4.35 7.46 -8.42
C GLY A 9 -3.27 6.38 -8.41
N LEU A 10 -2.02 6.80 -8.21
CA LEU A 10 -0.85 5.94 -8.28
C LEU A 10 -0.82 4.89 -7.17
N ILE A 11 -1.08 5.28 -5.92
CA ILE A 11 -1.00 4.37 -4.76
C ILE A 11 -1.97 3.19 -4.90
N PRO A 12 -3.29 3.39 -5.09
CA PRO A 12 -4.20 2.26 -5.25
C PRO A 12 -3.88 1.40 -6.49
N ARG A 13 -3.48 2.01 -7.61
CA ARG A 13 -3.05 1.26 -8.81
C ARG A 13 -1.83 0.39 -8.55
N LEU A 14 -0.85 0.91 -7.82
CA LEU A 14 0.38 0.21 -7.48
C LEU A 14 0.11 -0.96 -6.54
N CYS A 15 -0.70 -0.76 -5.49
CA CYS A 15 -1.12 -1.84 -4.61
C CYS A 15 -1.84 -2.95 -5.38
N CYS A 16 -2.79 -2.60 -6.26
CA CYS A 16 -3.49 -3.59 -7.09
C CYS A 16 -2.52 -4.34 -8.02
N ALA A 17 -1.60 -3.64 -8.69
CA ALA A 17 -0.64 -4.26 -9.59
C ALA A 17 0.35 -5.17 -8.85
N LEU A 18 0.81 -4.75 -7.67
CA LEU A 18 1.70 -5.52 -6.79
C LEU A 18 1.07 -6.86 -6.43
N PHE A 19 -0.14 -6.84 -5.86
CA PHE A 19 -0.82 -8.06 -5.46
C PHE A 19 -1.25 -8.93 -6.65
N LYS A 20 -1.61 -8.32 -7.78
CA LYS A 20 -1.85 -9.06 -9.03
C LYS A 20 -0.60 -9.83 -9.47
N ARG A 21 0.58 -9.21 -9.40
CA ARG A 21 1.85 -9.85 -9.77
C ARG A 21 2.22 -10.97 -8.80
N ILE A 22 2.13 -10.72 -7.49
CA ILE A 22 2.38 -11.73 -6.47
C ILE A 22 1.48 -12.96 -6.72
N SER A 23 0.19 -12.75 -6.97
CA SER A 23 -0.74 -13.85 -7.25
C SER A 23 -0.40 -14.66 -8.51
N LEU A 24 0.26 -14.06 -9.51
CA LEU A 24 0.66 -14.75 -10.74
C LEU A 24 1.98 -15.51 -10.58
N GLU A 25 2.89 -15.00 -9.75
CA GLU A 25 4.21 -15.58 -9.52
C GLU A 25 4.25 -16.56 -8.34
N GLN A 26 3.23 -16.55 -7.47
CA GLN A 26 3.15 -17.41 -6.30
C GLN A 26 3.14 -18.89 -6.67
N ASN A 27 4.14 -19.62 -6.17
CA ASN A 27 4.32 -21.05 -6.36
C ASN A 27 4.98 -21.66 -5.10
N GLU A 28 5.07 -22.99 -5.02
CA GLU A 28 5.60 -23.68 -3.83
C GLU A 28 7.05 -23.30 -3.46
N SER A 29 7.81 -22.74 -4.40
CA SER A 29 9.21 -22.32 -4.19
C SER A 29 9.38 -20.83 -3.86
N GLN A 30 8.33 -20.01 -3.92
CA GLN A 30 8.41 -18.56 -3.76
C GLN A 30 7.32 -18.04 -2.82
N THR A 31 7.76 -17.38 -1.75
CA THR A 31 6.86 -16.72 -0.78
C THR A 31 7.15 -15.22 -0.75
N PHE A 32 6.08 -14.43 -0.71
CA PHE A 32 6.15 -12.97 -0.68
C PHE A 32 5.57 -12.45 0.64
N LYS A 33 6.30 -11.55 1.31
CA LYS A 33 5.84 -10.83 2.50
C LYS A 33 5.70 -9.35 2.13
N VAL A 34 4.54 -8.76 2.40
CA VAL A 34 4.26 -7.33 2.14
C VAL A 34 3.93 -6.66 3.46
N GLU A 35 4.62 -5.56 3.77
CA GLU A 35 4.41 -4.74 4.95
C GLU A 35 4.08 -3.31 4.52
N VAL A 36 3.19 -2.64 5.25
CA VAL A 36 2.74 -1.28 4.94
C VAL A 36 2.83 -0.41 6.19
N SER A 37 3.18 0.85 6.00
CA SER A 37 3.10 1.91 7.00
C SER A 37 2.50 3.14 6.36
N TYR A 38 1.72 3.91 7.11
CA TYR A 38 1.17 5.17 6.63
C TYR A 38 1.26 6.21 7.75
N MET A 39 1.99 7.30 7.49
CA MET A 39 2.30 8.31 8.50
C MET A 39 2.02 9.70 7.97
N GLU A 40 1.70 10.60 8.89
CA GLU A 40 1.58 12.04 8.67
C GLU A 40 2.70 12.74 9.43
N ILE A 41 3.32 13.73 8.78
CA ILE A 41 4.26 14.66 9.42
C ILE A 41 3.64 16.04 9.33
N TYR A 42 3.28 16.60 10.48
CA TYR A 42 2.68 17.92 10.57
C TYR A 42 3.20 18.66 11.80
N ASN A 43 3.69 19.89 11.63
CA ASN A 43 4.35 20.68 12.67
C ASN A 43 5.44 19.88 13.42
N GLU A 44 6.32 19.21 12.68
CA GLU A 44 7.39 18.37 13.23
C GLU A 44 6.91 17.23 14.16
N LYS A 45 5.62 16.88 14.10
CA LYS A 45 5.05 15.72 14.81
C LYS A 45 4.75 14.63 13.81
N VAL A 46 5.20 13.42 14.15
CA VAL A 46 4.90 12.20 13.38
C VAL A 46 3.68 11.54 13.99
N ARG A 47 2.67 11.26 13.16
CA ARG A 47 1.46 10.53 13.53
C ARG A 47 1.35 9.29 12.66
N ASP A 48 1.10 8.15 13.28
CA ASP A 48 0.72 6.94 12.57
C ASP A 48 -0.75 7.04 12.15
N LEU A 49 -1.02 6.90 10.86
CA LEU A 49 -2.37 6.95 10.29
C LEU A 49 -3.06 5.59 10.30
N LEU A 50 -2.32 4.50 10.56
CA LEU A 50 -2.85 3.15 10.71
C LEU A 50 -3.09 2.76 12.18
N ASP A 51 -2.57 3.54 13.14
CA ASP A 51 -2.90 3.39 14.56
C ASP A 51 -4.32 3.92 14.81
N PRO A 52 -5.29 3.09 15.24
CA PRO A 52 -6.67 3.52 15.47
C PRO A 52 -6.87 4.40 16.72
N LYS A 53 -5.81 4.73 17.45
CA LYS A 53 -5.85 5.57 18.67
C LYS A 53 -6.08 7.05 18.41
#